data_AF-Q3U4P6-F1
#
_entry.id   AF-Q3U4P6-F1
#
_cell.length_a   1.000
_cell.length_b   1.000
_cell.length_c   1.000
_cell.angle_alpha   90.00
_cell.angle_beta   90.00
_cell.angle_gamma   90.00
#
_symmetry.space_group_name_H-M   'P 1'
#
loop_
_entity.id
_entity.type
_entity.pdbx_description
1 polymer ?
#
loop_
_entity_poly.entity_id
_entity_poly.type
_entity_poly.pdbx_seq_one_letter_code
_entity_poly.pdbx_strand_id
1 'polypeptide(L)'
;MSLGQRLALLASRLQEPQRVASFQRLCGVEVPLSSPAADEDAETEVIIWVLVMYLGQCTKDIIRWPRPASPPVIKLEVFYNSEYSMPSTHAMSGTAIPIAMFLLTYGRWQYPLIYGLILIPCWSSLVCLSRIYMGMHSILDVIAGFLYTILILIIFYPLVDLIDNFNQTYKYAPLIIIGLHLILGIFSFTLDTWSTSRGDTAEILGSGAGIACGSHAAYTLGLSLEPSLHMLPLAIPPLTVTLFGKAILRIVLGMLLVLFVRDIMKKITIPLACKLSSIPCHDIRQARQHMEVELPYRYITYGMVGFSITFLVPYVFSFIGIS
;
A
#
# COMPACT_ATOMS: atom_id res chain seq x y z
N MET A 1 -2.27 20.01 -46.60
CA MET A 1 -1.97 19.15 -45.43
C MET A 1 -3.12 18.20 -45.21
N SER A 2 -2.84 16.90 -45.11
CA SER A 2 -3.84 15.88 -44.77
C SER A 2 -4.26 15.99 -43.28
N LEU A 3 -5.42 15.45 -42.93
CA LEU A 3 -5.91 15.40 -41.55
C LEU A 3 -4.87 14.76 -40.60
N GLY A 4 -4.20 13.71 -41.05
CA GLY A 4 -3.13 13.04 -40.30
C GLY A 4 -1.93 13.95 -40.01
N GLN A 5 -1.54 14.82 -40.96
CA GLN A 5 -0.46 15.78 -40.73
C GLN A 5 -0.87 16.89 -39.74
N ARG A 6 -2.14 17.29 -39.75
CA ARG A 6 -2.65 18.28 -38.77
C ARG A 6 -2.74 17.68 -37.37
N LEU A 7 -3.16 16.42 -37.25
CA LEU A 7 -3.20 15.70 -35.97
C LEU A 7 -1.79 15.41 -35.44
N ALA A 8 -0.83 15.06 -36.30
CA ALA A 8 0.56 14.88 -35.90
C ALA A 8 1.21 16.20 -35.43
N LEU A 9 0.92 17.31 -36.10
CA LEU A 9 1.40 18.64 -35.71
C LEU A 9 0.73 19.16 -34.44
N LEU A 10 -0.54 18.79 -34.21
CA LEU A 10 -1.24 19.11 -32.97
C LEU A 10 -0.68 18.28 -31.82
N ALA A 11 -0.46 16.97 -32.02
CA ALA A 11 0.13 16.08 -31.05
C ALA A 11 1.55 16.54 -30.67
N SER A 12 2.38 16.96 -31.64
CA SER A 12 3.72 17.47 -31.34
C SER A 12 3.69 18.77 -30.54
N ARG A 13 2.75 19.69 -30.85
CA ARG A 13 2.57 20.94 -30.08
C ARG A 13 1.99 20.72 -28.68
N LEU A 14 1.16 19.70 -28.49
CA LEU A 14 0.63 19.33 -27.18
C LEU A 14 1.66 18.59 -26.32
N GLN A 15 2.65 17.96 -26.95
CA GLN A 15 3.78 17.32 -26.28
C GLN A 15 4.95 18.28 -25.98
N GLU A 16 4.91 19.54 -26.47
CA GLU A 16 5.95 20.54 -26.19
C GLU A 16 5.97 20.87 -24.68
N PRO A 17 7.03 20.48 -23.93
CA PRO A 17 7.05 20.58 -22.47
C PRO A 17 6.87 22.01 -21.96
N GLN A 18 7.39 23.00 -22.71
CA GLN A 18 7.29 24.42 -22.36
C GLN A 18 5.85 24.95 -22.42
N ARG A 19 5.02 24.43 -23.34
CA ARG A 19 3.61 24.84 -23.44
C ARG A 19 2.77 24.21 -22.34
N VAL A 20 3.03 22.95 -22.02
CA VAL A 20 2.38 22.25 -20.90
C VAL A 20 2.69 22.96 -19.58
N ALA A 21 3.97 23.28 -19.33
CA ALA A 21 4.40 24.01 -18.13
C ALA A 21 3.79 25.43 -18.05
N SER A 22 3.62 26.11 -19.18
CA SER A 22 3.01 27.44 -19.23
C SER A 22 1.51 27.39 -18.93
N PHE A 23 0.81 26.38 -19.44
CA PHE A 23 -0.60 26.14 -19.15
C PHE A 23 -0.81 25.76 -17.67
N GLN A 24 0.05 24.91 -17.11
CA GLN A 24 0.04 24.55 -15.70
C GLN A 24 0.19 25.76 -14.78
N ARG A 25 1.13 26.68 -15.06
CA ARG A 25 1.26 27.95 -14.31
C ARG A 25 0.02 28.82 -14.42
N LEU A 26 -0.60 28.89 -15.60
CA LEU A 26 -1.85 29.62 -15.82
C LEU A 26 -3.02 29.04 -15.01
N CYS A 27 -3.00 27.73 -14.77
CA CYS A 27 -3.96 27.02 -13.92
C CYS A 27 -3.58 27.02 -12.42
N GLY A 28 -2.55 27.77 -12.01
CA GLY A 28 -2.10 27.83 -10.61
C GLY A 28 -1.39 26.57 -10.11
N VAL A 29 -0.94 25.71 -11.02
CA VAL A 29 -0.13 24.53 -10.67
C VAL A 29 1.31 24.99 -10.50
N GLU A 30 1.68 25.31 -9.26
CA GLU A 30 3.07 25.48 -8.84
C GLU A 30 3.66 24.13 -8.45
N VAL A 31 4.92 23.90 -8.80
CA VAL A 31 5.66 22.70 -8.38
C VAL A 31 5.92 22.84 -6.88
N PRO A 32 5.50 21.90 -6.02
CA PRO A 32 5.86 21.92 -4.61
C PRO A 32 7.39 22.00 -4.48
N LEU A 33 7.87 22.85 -3.57
CA LEU A 33 9.31 23.05 -3.30
C LEU A 33 10.03 21.79 -2.79
N SER A 34 9.30 20.72 -2.50
CA SER A 34 9.78 19.40 -2.12
C SER A 34 9.15 18.38 -3.07
N SER A 35 9.93 17.86 -4.01
CA SER A 35 9.54 16.65 -4.73
C SER A 35 10.26 15.50 -4.04
N PRO A 36 9.54 14.53 -3.46
CA PRO A 36 10.11 13.46 -2.64
C PRO A 36 11.12 12.58 -3.40
N ALA A 37 11.73 11.53 -2.83
CA ALA A 37 12.66 10.56 -3.45
C ALA A 37 11.99 9.30 -4.03
N ALA A 38 12.77 8.40 -4.63
CA ALA A 38 12.29 7.07 -5.08
C ALA A 38 12.00 6.06 -3.93
N ASP A 39 12.50 6.30 -2.71
CA ASP A 39 12.12 5.55 -1.50
C ASP A 39 10.83 6.11 -0.85
N GLU A 40 10.51 7.39 -1.08
CA GLU A 40 9.24 8.01 -0.67
C GLU A 40 8.06 7.54 -1.52
N ASP A 41 8.30 7.20 -2.78
CA ASP A 41 7.26 6.65 -3.66
C ASP A 41 6.66 5.36 -3.07
N ALA A 42 7.46 4.55 -2.37
CA ALA A 42 6.98 3.31 -1.73
C ALA A 42 6.18 3.57 -0.44
N GLU A 43 6.56 4.54 0.40
CA GLU A 43 5.77 4.92 1.59
C GLU A 43 4.44 5.57 1.18
N THR A 44 4.50 6.51 0.25
CA THR A 44 3.34 7.21 -0.30
C THR A 44 2.34 6.22 -0.93
N GLU A 45 2.85 5.21 -1.65
CA GLU A 45 2.02 4.10 -2.14
C GLU A 45 1.36 3.30 -1.00
N VAL A 46 2.10 3.03 0.09
CA VAL A 46 1.57 2.34 1.27
C VAL A 46 0.50 3.17 1.98
N ILE A 47 0.65 4.49 2.10
CA ILE A 47 -0.37 5.36 2.70
C ILE A 47 -1.69 5.22 1.93
N ILE A 48 -1.62 5.27 0.59
CA ILE A 48 -2.77 5.05 -0.28
C ILE A 48 -3.36 3.65 -0.06
N TRP A 49 -2.53 2.62 -0.03
CA TRP A 49 -2.97 1.24 0.18
C TRP A 49 -3.67 1.06 1.54
N VAL A 50 -3.09 1.57 2.63
CA VAL A 50 -3.67 1.51 3.98
C VAL A 50 -5.04 2.17 3.99
N LEU A 51 -5.14 3.38 3.41
CA LEU A 51 -6.38 4.14 3.36
C LEU A 51 -7.46 3.40 2.56
N VAL A 52 -7.13 2.94 1.35
CA VAL A 52 -8.05 2.22 0.47
C VAL A 52 -8.53 0.93 1.14
N MET A 53 -7.62 0.16 1.73
CA MET A 53 -7.97 -1.09 2.39
C MET A 53 -8.77 -0.86 3.67
N TYR A 54 -8.39 0.10 4.51
CA TYR A 54 -9.11 0.44 5.74
C TYR A 54 -10.55 0.91 5.43
N LEU A 55 -10.71 1.87 4.52
CA LEU A 55 -12.03 2.37 4.12
C LEU A 55 -12.87 1.28 3.46
N GLY A 56 -12.26 0.42 2.64
CA GLY A 56 -12.90 -0.75 2.05
C GLY A 56 -13.43 -1.74 3.09
N GLN A 57 -12.63 -2.07 4.11
CA GLN A 57 -13.06 -2.97 5.19
C GLN A 57 -14.16 -2.33 6.04
N CYS A 58 -14.03 -1.06 6.44
CA CYS A 58 -15.08 -0.36 7.17
C CYS A 58 -16.39 -0.28 6.37
N THR A 59 -16.31 -0.06 5.05
CA THR A 59 -17.49 0.01 4.19
C THR A 59 -18.19 -1.34 4.07
N LYS A 60 -17.44 -2.44 4.01
CA LYS A 60 -18.02 -3.79 4.06
C LYS A 60 -18.86 -4.00 5.31
N ASP A 61 -18.37 -3.57 6.46
CA ASP A 61 -19.05 -3.74 7.75
C ASP A 61 -20.28 -2.80 7.88
N ILE A 62 -20.33 -1.71 7.11
CA ILE A 62 -21.49 -0.81 7.01
C ILE A 62 -22.54 -1.37 6.04
N ILE A 63 -22.14 -1.78 4.84
CA ILE A 63 -23.07 -2.23 3.79
C ILE A 63 -23.58 -3.64 4.06
N ARG A 64 -22.73 -4.51 4.61
CA ARG A 64 -23.03 -5.91 4.97
C ARG A 64 -23.59 -6.76 3.82
N TRP A 65 -23.13 -6.48 2.61
CA TRP A 65 -23.61 -7.16 1.41
C TRP A 65 -23.20 -8.65 1.39
N PRO A 66 -24.13 -9.59 1.16
CA PRO A 66 -23.80 -11.01 1.16
C PRO A 66 -22.96 -11.40 -0.06
N ARG A 67 -22.11 -12.42 0.11
CA ARG A 67 -21.34 -13.05 -0.97
C ARG A 67 -22.29 -13.73 -1.97
N PRO A 68 -21.86 -13.94 -3.24
CA PRO A 68 -22.63 -14.73 -4.20
C PRO A 68 -23.05 -16.09 -3.64
N ALA A 69 -24.30 -16.48 -3.87
CA ALA A 69 -24.85 -17.73 -3.37
C ALA A 69 -24.19 -18.95 -4.06
N SER A 70 -23.93 -19.98 -3.26
CA SER A 70 -23.40 -21.27 -3.73
C SER A 70 -24.38 -22.35 -3.27
N PRO A 71 -25.01 -23.12 -4.20
CA PRO A 71 -24.94 -23.05 -5.68
C PRO A 71 -25.66 -21.83 -6.30
N PRO A 72 -25.43 -21.48 -7.61
CA PRO A 72 -24.62 -22.19 -8.60
C PRO A 72 -23.13 -21.81 -8.60
N VAL A 73 -22.73 -20.76 -7.89
CA VAL A 73 -21.32 -20.33 -7.83
C VAL A 73 -20.50 -21.37 -7.06
N ILE A 74 -19.35 -21.77 -7.60
CA ILE A 74 -18.38 -22.61 -6.89
C ILE A 74 -17.36 -21.69 -6.22
N LYS A 75 -17.24 -21.78 -4.90
CA LYS A 75 -16.32 -20.94 -4.13
C LYS A 75 -15.02 -21.67 -3.88
N LEU A 76 -13.92 -21.13 -4.40
CA LEU A 76 -12.59 -21.73 -4.25
C LEU A 76 -11.92 -21.35 -2.91
N GLU A 77 -12.30 -20.21 -2.32
CA GLU A 77 -11.73 -19.71 -1.07
C GLU A 77 -12.73 -19.77 0.09
N VAL A 78 -12.98 -20.98 0.62
CA VAL A 78 -14.03 -21.23 1.62
C VAL A 78 -13.81 -20.44 2.93
N PHE A 79 -12.56 -20.13 3.28
CA PHE A 79 -12.21 -19.39 4.51
C PHE A 79 -12.85 -17.99 4.57
N TYR A 80 -13.04 -17.33 3.43
CA TYR A 80 -13.55 -15.96 3.35
C TYR A 80 -15.08 -15.88 3.20
N ASN A 81 -15.79 -17.00 3.38
CA ASN A 81 -17.25 -17.04 3.24
C ASN A 81 -18.00 -16.24 4.31
N SER A 82 -17.39 -16.05 5.48
CA SER A 82 -17.93 -15.26 6.58
C SER A 82 -17.78 -13.75 6.37
N GLU A 83 -17.08 -13.30 5.34
CA GLU A 83 -16.89 -11.87 5.06
C GLU A 83 -17.93 -11.30 4.12
N TYR A 84 -18.29 -10.04 4.34
CA TYR A 84 -19.10 -9.26 3.42
C TYR A 84 -18.39 -9.05 2.08
N SER A 85 -19.21 -8.99 1.02
CA SER A 85 -18.74 -9.01 -0.36
C SER A 85 -18.39 -7.62 -0.90
N MET A 86 -19.21 -6.61 -0.60
CA MET A 86 -19.16 -5.31 -1.25
C MET A 86 -18.62 -4.24 -0.30
N PRO A 87 -17.68 -3.39 -0.74
CA PRO A 87 -16.95 -3.43 -2.01
C PRO A 87 -15.88 -4.54 -2.03
N SER A 88 -15.46 -4.96 -3.22
CA SER A 88 -14.34 -5.91 -3.36
C SER A 88 -13.02 -5.23 -3.00
N THR A 89 -12.50 -5.48 -1.79
CA THR A 89 -11.21 -4.93 -1.33
C THR A 89 -10.02 -5.38 -2.19
N HIS A 90 -10.08 -6.57 -2.81
CA HIS A 90 -9.07 -7.01 -3.76
C HIS A 90 -9.14 -6.21 -5.08
N ALA A 91 -10.34 -5.92 -5.58
CA ALA A 91 -10.48 -5.03 -6.72
C ALA A 91 -10.02 -3.61 -6.37
N MET A 92 -10.27 -3.17 -5.13
CA MET A 92 -9.80 -1.87 -4.65
C MET A 92 -8.28 -1.78 -4.64
N SER A 93 -7.58 -2.69 -3.95
CA SER A 93 -6.11 -2.71 -3.95
C SER A 93 -5.52 -2.94 -5.34
N GLY A 94 -6.13 -3.82 -6.14
CA GLY A 94 -5.72 -4.10 -7.53
C GLY A 94 -5.91 -2.93 -8.49
N THR A 95 -6.71 -1.92 -8.10
CA THR A 95 -6.85 -0.65 -8.81
C THR A 95 -5.92 0.41 -8.24
N ALA A 96 -5.84 0.53 -6.91
CA ALA A 96 -5.06 1.55 -6.22
C ALA A 96 -3.56 1.43 -6.48
N ILE A 97 -3.01 0.22 -6.34
CA ILE A 97 -1.56 -0.06 -6.46
C ILE A 97 -1.02 0.37 -7.83
N PRO A 98 -1.52 -0.14 -8.98
CA PRO A 98 -0.94 0.22 -10.27
C PRO A 98 -1.18 1.70 -10.64
N ILE A 99 -2.28 2.31 -10.17
CA ILE A 99 -2.52 3.75 -10.37
C ILE A 99 -1.53 4.57 -9.54
N ALA A 100 -1.39 4.28 -8.24
CA ALA A 100 -0.45 4.95 -7.36
C ALA A 100 0.98 4.80 -7.87
N MET A 101 1.42 3.58 -8.17
CA MET A 101 2.73 3.31 -8.75
C MET A 101 2.98 4.16 -9.99
N PHE A 102 2.01 4.26 -10.92
CA PHE A 102 2.15 5.09 -12.10
C PHE A 102 2.18 6.60 -11.77
N LEU A 103 1.27 7.09 -10.92
CA LEU A 103 1.19 8.50 -10.54
C LEU A 103 2.45 8.98 -9.82
N LEU A 104 3.01 8.13 -8.96
CA LEU A 104 4.21 8.44 -8.20
C LEU A 104 5.45 8.40 -9.09
N THR A 105 5.61 7.37 -9.93
CA THR A 105 6.84 7.22 -10.73
C THR A 105 6.86 8.04 -12.02
N TYR A 106 5.72 8.47 -12.56
CA TYR A 106 5.65 9.17 -13.84
C TYR A 106 6.12 10.61 -13.74
N GLY A 107 7.13 10.98 -14.52
CA GLY A 107 7.80 12.28 -14.43
C GLY A 107 8.99 12.30 -13.48
N ARG A 108 9.12 11.29 -12.60
CA ARG A 108 10.33 11.05 -11.80
C ARG A 108 11.32 10.12 -12.48
N TRP A 109 10.82 9.07 -13.12
CA TRP A 109 11.62 8.12 -13.89
C TRP A 109 11.38 8.32 -15.38
N GLN A 110 12.44 8.17 -16.17
CA GLN A 110 12.36 8.27 -17.63
C GLN A 110 11.79 6.98 -18.24
N TYR A 111 10.47 6.93 -18.40
CA TYR A 111 9.82 5.87 -19.18
C TYR A 111 8.61 6.39 -19.99
N PRO A 112 8.25 5.73 -21.10
CA PRO A 112 7.11 6.12 -21.93
C PRO A 112 5.74 6.00 -21.22
N LEU A 113 4.87 6.99 -21.42
CA LEU A 113 3.46 6.98 -20.94
C LEU A 113 2.71 5.69 -21.26
N ILE A 114 2.99 5.09 -22.42
CA ILE A 114 2.32 3.86 -22.87
C ILE A 114 2.47 2.70 -21.86
N TYR A 115 3.54 2.68 -21.06
CA TYR A 115 3.71 1.65 -20.03
C TYR A 115 2.64 1.75 -18.94
N GLY A 116 2.31 2.96 -18.48
CA GLY A 116 1.20 3.17 -17.54
C GLY A 116 -0.16 2.81 -18.15
N LEU A 117 -0.39 3.23 -19.40
CA LEU A 117 -1.63 2.94 -20.13
C LEU A 117 -1.86 1.44 -20.38
N ILE A 118 -0.81 0.61 -20.32
CA ILE A 118 -0.91 -0.85 -20.40
C ILE A 118 -0.97 -1.46 -18.99
N LEU A 119 -0.07 -1.07 -18.09
CA LEU A 119 0.07 -1.64 -16.75
C LEU A 119 -1.22 -1.53 -15.95
N ILE A 120 -1.80 -0.33 -15.88
CA ILE A 120 -2.99 -0.05 -15.06
C ILE A 120 -4.17 -0.94 -15.48
N PRO A 121 -4.64 -0.94 -16.74
CA PRO A 121 -5.77 -1.77 -17.12
C PRO A 121 -5.45 -3.26 -17.08
N CYS A 122 -4.24 -3.69 -17.45
CA CYS A 122 -3.88 -5.11 -17.41
C CYS A 122 -3.88 -5.64 -15.98
N TRP A 123 -3.20 -4.96 -15.05
CA TRP A 123 -3.14 -5.36 -13.64
C TRP A 123 -4.53 -5.34 -13.01
N SER A 124 -5.25 -4.21 -13.15
CA SER A 124 -6.58 -4.04 -12.54
C SER A 124 -7.55 -5.10 -13.07
N SER A 125 -7.55 -5.35 -14.38
CA SER A 125 -8.41 -6.37 -14.99
C SER A 125 -8.06 -7.78 -14.50
N LEU A 126 -6.76 -8.12 -14.43
CA LEU A 126 -6.31 -9.44 -13.97
C LEU A 126 -6.79 -9.71 -12.54
N VAL A 127 -6.61 -8.75 -11.63
CA VAL A 127 -7.05 -8.89 -10.24
C VAL A 127 -8.57 -8.96 -10.15
N CYS A 128 -9.30 -8.07 -10.83
CA CYS A 128 -10.76 -8.07 -10.84
C CYS A 128 -11.35 -9.39 -11.38
N LEU A 129 -10.84 -9.89 -12.49
CA LEU A 129 -11.28 -11.17 -13.08
C LEU A 129 -10.97 -12.35 -12.17
N SER A 130 -9.84 -12.34 -11.45
CA SER A 130 -9.51 -13.40 -10.49
C SER A 130 -10.56 -13.55 -9.39
N ARG A 131 -11.19 -12.44 -8.94
CA ARG A 131 -12.20 -12.47 -7.87
C ARG A 131 -13.53 -13.05 -8.31
N ILE A 132 -13.91 -12.80 -9.57
CA ILE A 132 -15.07 -13.42 -10.20
C ILE A 132 -14.78 -14.91 -10.43
N TYR A 133 -13.60 -15.24 -10.96
CA TYR A 133 -13.17 -16.62 -11.19
C TYR A 133 -13.17 -17.47 -9.91
N MET A 134 -12.70 -16.92 -8.78
CA MET A 134 -12.71 -17.62 -7.49
C MET A 134 -14.11 -17.77 -6.87
N GLY A 135 -15.15 -17.16 -7.46
CA GLY A 135 -16.53 -17.21 -6.98
C GLY A 135 -16.78 -16.39 -5.71
N MET A 136 -15.85 -15.50 -5.35
CA MET A 136 -15.91 -14.76 -4.09
C MET A 136 -16.65 -13.43 -4.23
N HIS A 137 -16.70 -12.84 -5.42
CA HIS A 137 -17.34 -11.55 -5.65
C HIS A 137 -18.21 -11.57 -6.90
N SER A 138 -19.29 -10.80 -6.85
CA SER A 138 -20.10 -10.48 -8.03
C SER A 138 -19.42 -9.40 -8.89
N ILE A 139 -19.88 -9.24 -10.14
CA ILE A 139 -19.43 -8.15 -11.02
C ILE A 139 -19.72 -6.79 -10.38
N LEU A 140 -20.85 -6.65 -9.68
CA LEU A 140 -21.23 -5.40 -9.01
C LEU A 140 -20.24 -5.05 -7.89
N ASP A 141 -19.82 -6.04 -7.10
CA ASP A 141 -18.86 -5.82 -6.00
C ASP A 141 -17.51 -5.31 -6.53
N VAL A 142 -17.11 -5.80 -7.71
CA VAL A 142 -15.89 -5.41 -8.42
C VAL A 142 -16.01 -3.99 -8.98
N ILE A 143 -17.11 -3.67 -9.67
CA ILE A 143 -17.36 -2.32 -10.20
C ILE A 143 -17.39 -1.29 -9.05
N ALA A 144 -18.06 -1.63 -7.95
CA ALA A 144 -18.12 -0.77 -6.77
C ALA A 144 -16.73 -0.55 -6.15
N GLY A 145 -15.92 -1.61 -6.00
CA GLY A 145 -14.54 -1.49 -5.51
C GLY A 145 -13.67 -0.62 -6.42
N PHE A 146 -13.77 -0.80 -7.73
CA PHE A 146 -13.04 0.03 -8.70
C PHE A 146 -13.42 1.52 -8.59
N LEU A 147 -14.72 1.84 -8.70
CA LEU A 147 -15.19 3.22 -8.65
C LEU A 147 -14.92 3.88 -7.30
N TYR A 148 -15.05 3.13 -6.21
CA TYR A 148 -14.78 3.64 -4.87
C TYR A 148 -13.29 3.98 -4.69
N THR A 149 -12.40 3.16 -5.25
CA THR A 149 -10.96 3.45 -5.23
C THR A 149 -10.64 4.73 -5.99
N ILE A 150 -11.23 4.95 -7.17
CA ILE A 150 -11.04 6.19 -7.92
C ILE A 150 -11.51 7.40 -7.09
N LEU A 151 -12.66 7.28 -6.40
CA LEU A 151 -13.14 8.33 -5.50
C LEU A 151 -12.17 8.62 -4.35
N ILE A 152 -11.66 7.58 -3.68
CA ILE A 152 -10.68 7.72 -2.61
C ILE A 152 -9.42 8.42 -3.13
N LEU A 153 -8.90 7.99 -4.29
CA LEU A 153 -7.71 8.60 -4.89
C LEU A 153 -7.94 10.09 -5.22
N ILE A 154 -9.08 10.45 -5.82
CA ILE A 154 -9.38 11.86 -6.13
C ILE A 154 -9.37 12.74 -4.87
N ILE A 155 -9.87 12.23 -3.75
CA ILE A 155 -9.99 12.99 -2.50
C ILE A 155 -8.64 13.04 -1.75
N PHE A 156 -7.96 11.91 -1.64
CA PHE A 156 -6.84 11.76 -0.71
C PHE A 156 -5.46 11.81 -1.36
N TYR A 157 -5.34 11.54 -2.67
CA TYR A 157 -4.06 11.67 -3.37
C TYR A 157 -3.42 13.06 -3.19
N PRO A 158 -4.17 14.19 -3.27
CA PRO A 158 -3.58 15.52 -3.03
C PRO A 158 -3.05 15.74 -1.60
N LEU A 159 -3.40 14.87 -0.65
CA LEU A 159 -2.99 14.97 0.75
C LEU A 159 -1.81 14.05 1.09
N VAL A 160 -1.41 13.14 0.20
CA VAL A 160 -0.44 12.10 0.58
C VAL A 160 0.94 12.71 0.84
N ASP A 161 1.40 13.63 0.01
CA ASP A 161 2.68 14.33 0.23
C ASP A 161 2.70 15.06 1.59
N LEU A 162 1.57 15.66 1.99
CA LEU A 162 1.47 16.34 3.28
C LEU A 162 1.59 15.34 4.45
N ILE A 163 0.94 14.18 4.33
CA ILE A 163 0.98 13.12 5.34
C ILE A 163 2.40 12.52 5.41
N ASP A 164 3.01 12.24 4.28
CA ASP A 164 4.34 11.66 4.18
C ASP A 164 5.40 12.58 4.80
N ASN A 165 5.39 13.86 4.40
CA ASN A 165 6.26 14.88 4.98
C ASN A 165 6.08 15.00 6.50
N PHE A 166 4.83 14.96 6.98
CA PHE A 166 4.55 14.97 8.42
C PHE A 166 5.13 13.73 9.12
N ASN A 167 4.91 12.54 8.56
CA ASN A 167 5.37 11.27 9.12
C ASN A 167 6.89 11.25 9.28
N GLN A 168 7.62 11.73 8.28
CA GLN A 168 9.08 11.69 8.27
C GLN A 168 9.71 12.80 9.12
N THR A 169 9.23 14.04 9.02
CA THR A 169 9.96 15.20 9.57
C THR A 169 9.56 15.58 10.99
N TYR A 170 8.32 15.30 11.40
CA TYR A 170 7.84 15.77 12.69
C TYR A 170 8.33 14.88 13.84
N LYS A 171 9.02 15.49 14.83
CA LYS A 171 9.66 14.78 15.95
C LYS A 171 8.76 13.79 16.72
N TYR A 172 7.47 14.10 16.86
CA TYR A 172 6.52 13.24 17.58
C TYR A 172 5.62 12.44 16.64
N ALA A 173 5.93 12.39 15.34
CA ALA A 173 5.16 11.64 14.36
C ALA A 173 4.97 10.17 14.74
N PRO A 174 5.98 9.40 15.20
CA PRO A 174 5.78 7.99 15.54
C PRO A 174 4.67 7.75 16.59
N LEU A 175 4.60 8.60 17.61
CA LEU A 175 3.56 8.51 18.65
C LEU A 175 2.17 8.81 18.08
N ILE A 176 2.07 9.82 17.22
CA ILE A 176 0.82 10.23 16.56
C ILE A 176 0.38 9.15 15.57
N ILE A 177 1.29 8.60 14.77
CA ILE A 177 1.03 7.53 13.79
C ILE A 177 0.47 6.30 14.51
N ILE A 178 1.15 5.81 15.55
CA ILE A 178 0.71 4.65 16.33
C ILE A 178 -0.65 4.94 16.97
N GLY A 179 -0.80 6.09 17.63
CA GLY A 179 -2.05 6.49 18.27
C GLY A 179 -3.21 6.56 17.28
N LEU A 180 -3.02 7.20 16.12
CA LEU A 180 -4.02 7.32 15.07
C LEU A 180 -4.45 5.95 14.55
N HIS A 181 -3.51 5.08 14.18
CA HIS A 181 -3.82 3.75 13.65
C HIS A 181 -4.52 2.86 14.70
N LEU A 182 -4.16 2.98 15.98
CA LEU A 182 -4.87 2.29 17.06
C LEU A 182 -6.30 2.81 17.22
N ILE A 183 -6.51 4.13 17.18
CA ILE A 183 -7.85 4.74 17.25
C ILE A 183 -8.71 4.29 16.07
N LEU A 184 -8.16 4.27 14.85
CA LEU A 184 -8.85 3.76 13.66
C LEU A 184 -9.21 2.27 13.81
N GLY A 185 -8.30 1.46 14.35
CA GLY A 185 -8.56 0.05 14.64
C GLY A 185 -9.73 -0.13 15.62
N ILE A 186 -9.69 0.59 16.75
CA ILE A 186 -10.76 0.57 17.74
C ILE A 186 -12.09 0.99 17.11
N PHE A 187 -12.10 2.09 16.34
CA PHE A 187 -13.29 2.56 15.65
C PHE A 187 -13.87 1.49 14.72
N SER A 188 -13.04 0.85 13.89
CA SER A 188 -13.48 -0.25 13.02
C SER A 188 -14.09 -1.41 13.81
N PHE A 189 -13.52 -1.76 14.96
CA PHE A 189 -14.04 -2.86 15.79
C PHE A 189 -15.34 -2.54 16.53
N THR A 190 -15.71 -1.27 16.65
CA THR A 190 -17.02 -0.86 17.21
C THR A 190 -18.18 -1.01 16.22
N LEU A 191 -17.91 -1.19 14.92
CA LEU A 191 -18.95 -1.16 13.87
C LEU A 191 -19.76 -2.47 13.72
N ASP A 192 -19.36 -3.62 14.30
CA ASP A 192 -20.13 -4.87 14.11
C ASP A 192 -19.97 -5.97 15.20
N THR A 193 -20.64 -7.09 14.96
CA THR A 193 -20.47 -8.47 15.46
C THR A 193 -19.29 -9.18 14.76
N TRP A 194 -18.85 -10.33 15.29
CA TRP A 194 -17.60 -11.02 14.92
C TRP A 194 -17.48 -11.32 13.39
N SER A 195 -16.35 -10.93 12.78
CA SER A 195 -15.99 -11.21 11.38
C SER A 195 -14.48 -11.41 11.22
N THR A 196 -14.06 -12.17 10.20
CA THR A 196 -12.63 -12.40 9.90
C THR A 196 -11.90 -11.14 9.39
N SER A 197 -12.62 -10.12 8.93
CA SER A 197 -12.06 -8.86 8.42
C SER A 197 -11.32 -8.05 9.50
N ARG A 198 -11.59 -8.28 10.79
CA ARG A 198 -10.93 -7.55 11.89
C ARG A 198 -9.45 -7.83 12.01
N GLY A 199 -9.08 -9.10 11.87
CA GLY A 199 -7.68 -9.51 11.87
C GLY A 199 -6.94 -8.85 10.71
N ASP A 200 -7.58 -8.77 9.55
CA ASP A 200 -7.02 -8.11 8.37
C ASP A 200 -6.90 -6.60 8.57
N THR A 201 -7.91 -5.94 9.15
CA THR A 201 -7.84 -4.51 9.51
C THR A 201 -6.71 -4.22 10.50
N ALA A 202 -6.54 -5.05 11.54
CA ALA A 202 -5.43 -4.92 12.48
C ALA A 202 -4.07 -5.07 11.79
N GLU A 203 -3.96 -6.02 10.85
CA GLU A 203 -2.75 -6.26 10.05
C GLU A 203 -2.45 -5.11 9.08
N ILE A 204 -3.45 -4.55 8.40
CA ILE A 204 -3.35 -3.38 7.52
C ILE A 204 -2.86 -2.16 8.31
N LEU A 205 -3.54 -1.84 9.41
CA LEU A 205 -3.21 -0.67 10.23
C LEU A 205 -1.86 -0.83 10.94
N GLY A 206 -1.54 -2.05 11.41
CA GLY A 206 -0.24 -2.36 11.97
C GLY A 206 0.87 -2.14 10.96
N SER A 207 0.73 -2.72 9.76
CA SER A 207 1.70 -2.57 8.66
C SER A 207 1.92 -1.10 8.29
N GLY A 208 0.84 -0.33 8.15
CA GLY A 208 0.89 1.10 7.86
C GLY A 208 1.65 1.91 8.92
N ALA A 209 1.29 1.71 10.20
CA ALA A 209 1.98 2.36 11.31
C ALA A 209 3.47 1.99 11.36
N GLY A 210 3.78 0.71 11.14
CA GLY A 210 5.14 0.20 11.09
C GLY A 210 5.99 0.83 10.00
N ILE A 211 5.47 0.87 8.76
CA ILE A 211 6.15 1.43 7.59
C ILE A 211 6.46 2.91 7.81
N ALA A 212 5.46 3.70 8.24
CA ALA A 212 5.63 5.13 8.49
C ALA A 212 6.59 5.41 9.66
N CYS A 213 6.53 4.63 10.75
CA CYS A 213 7.49 4.74 11.85
C CYS A 213 8.92 4.34 11.44
N GLY A 214 9.04 3.33 10.57
CA GLY A 214 10.34 2.89 10.04
C GLY A 214 10.94 3.92 9.10
N SER A 215 10.11 4.56 8.28
CA SER A 215 10.54 5.68 7.43
C SER A 215 11.00 6.88 8.24
N HIS A 216 10.26 7.28 9.27
CA HIS A 216 10.70 8.31 10.22
C HIS A 216 12.07 7.99 10.84
N ALA A 217 12.28 6.74 11.25
CA ALA A 217 13.56 6.29 11.79
C ALA A 217 14.68 6.31 10.73
N ALA A 218 14.37 5.90 9.49
CA ALA A 218 15.32 5.90 8.38
C ALA A 218 15.73 7.33 8.00
N TYR A 219 14.78 8.25 7.95
CA TYR A 219 15.00 9.68 7.74
C TYR A 219 15.88 10.28 8.85
N THR A 220 15.54 10.02 10.13
CA THR A 220 16.28 10.56 11.28
C THR A 220 17.74 10.06 11.34
N LEU A 221 18.01 8.83 10.88
CA LEU A 221 19.37 8.28 10.81
C LEU A 221 20.10 8.60 9.50
N GLY A 222 19.48 9.35 8.58
CA GLY A 222 20.07 9.71 7.30
C GLY A 222 20.30 8.50 6.37
N LEU A 223 19.47 7.45 6.50
CA LEU A 223 19.50 6.30 5.59
C LEU A 223 18.80 6.59 4.25
N SER A 224 17.83 7.51 4.26
CA SER A 224 17.14 7.98 3.05
C SER A 224 17.91 9.15 2.44
N LEU A 225 18.50 8.94 1.27
CA LEU A 225 19.18 10.00 0.51
C LEU A 225 18.23 10.51 -0.59
N GLU A 226 17.72 11.72 -0.42
CA GLU A 226 16.86 12.37 -1.42
C GLU A 226 17.69 12.79 -2.65
N PRO A 227 17.34 12.32 -3.87
CA PRO A 227 17.94 12.85 -5.08
C PRO A 227 17.55 14.32 -5.21
N SER A 228 18.54 15.21 -5.39
CA SER A 228 18.26 16.63 -5.62
C SER A 228 17.34 16.81 -6.84
N LEU A 229 16.44 17.80 -6.79
CA LEU A 229 15.47 18.10 -7.84
C LEU A 229 16.08 18.25 -9.24
N HIS A 230 17.35 18.66 -9.32
CA HIS A 230 18.11 18.78 -10.57
C HIS A 230 18.47 17.45 -11.23
N MET A 231 18.41 16.33 -10.51
CA MET A 231 18.68 14.99 -11.03
C MET A 231 17.44 14.30 -11.63
N LEU A 232 16.25 14.92 -11.54
CA LEU A 232 15.01 14.39 -12.10
C LEU A 232 14.81 14.87 -13.55
N PRO A 233 14.25 14.02 -14.44
CA PRO A 233 13.87 12.62 -14.21
C PRO A 233 15.06 11.66 -14.25
N LEU A 234 15.07 10.68 -13.34
CA LEU A 234 16.06 9.62 -13.21
C LEU A 234 16.06 8.73 -14.46
N ALA A 235 17.25 8.53 -15.03
CA ALA A 235 17.43 7.59 -16.12
C ALA A 235 17.38 6.15 -15.59
N ILE A 236 16.73 5.26 -16.35
CA ILE A 236 16.72 3.82 -16.02
C ILE A 236 18.14 3.28 -16.24
N PRO A 237 18.81 2.73 -15.21
CA PRO A 237 20.15 2.18 -15.36
C PRO A 237 20.14 0.99 -16.34
N PRO A 238 21.23 0.76 -17.09
CA PRO A 238 21.30 -0.37 -18.00
C PRO A 238 21.20 -1.69 -17.22
N LEU A 239 20.47 -2.64 -17.80
CA LEU A 239 20.21 -3.94 -17.20
C LEU A 239 21.49 -4.79 -17.27
N THR A 240 22.30 -4.73 -16.21
CA THR A 240 23.54 -5.50 -16.09
C THR A 240 23.32 -6.75 -15.25
N VAL A 241 24.12 -7.80 -15.50
CA VAL A 241 24.10 -9.03 -14.68
C VAL A 241 24.37 -8.71 -13.21
N THR A 242 25.25 -7.74 -12.93
CA THR A 242 25.54 -7.28 -11.57
C THR A 242 24.34 -6.63 -10.91
N LEU A 243 23.63 -5.73 -11.61
CA LEU A 243 22.41 -5.10 -11.09
C LEU A 243 21.34 -6.15 -10.81
N PHE A 244 21.14 -7.09 -11.74
CA PHE A 244 20.17 -8.17 -11.59
C PHE A 244 20.52 -9.10 -10.42
N GLY A 245 21.79 -9.51 -10.30
CA GLY A 245 22.28 -10.32 -9.19
C GLY A 245 22.14 -9.62 -7.85
N LYS A 246 22.44 -8.31 -7.78
CA LYS A 246 22.26 -7.48 -6.59
C LYS A 246 20.78 -7.37 -6.20
N ALA A 247 19.89 -7.19 -7.17
CA ALA A 247 18.44 -7.15 -6.94
C ALA A 247 17.91 -8.48 -6.37
N ILE A 248 18.30 -9.62 -6.97
CA ILE A 248 17.94 -10.95 -6.44
C ILE A 248 18.46 -11.13 -5.02
N LEU A 249 19.73 -10.79 -4.78
CA LEU A 249 20.34 -10.92 -3.46
C LEU A 249 19.59 -10.09 -2.40
N ARG A 250 19.22 -8.85 -2.72
CA ARG A 250 18.39 -8.00 -1.84
C ARG A 250 17.03 -8.61 -1.58
N ILE A 251 16.34 -9.12 -2.60
CA ILE A 251 15.02 -9.75 -2.44
C ILE A 251 15.14 -10.96 -1.50
N VAL A 252 16.12 -11.85 -1.72
CA VAL A 252 16.30 -13.06 -0.91
C VAL A 252 16.66 -12.71 0.53
N LEU A 253 17.68 -11.87 0.75
CA LEU A 253 18.11 -11.50 2.10
C LEU A 253 17.06 -10.70 2.85
N GLY A 254 16.41 -9.75 2.16
CA GLY A 254 15.32 -8.95 2.73
C GLY A 254 14.15 -9.83 3.14
N MET A 255 13.73 -10.77 2.28
CA MET A 255 12.64 -11.69 2.61
C MET A 255 13.00 -12.60 3.79
N LEU A 256 14.22 -13.14 3.83
CA LEU A 256 14.67 -13.96 4.96
C LEU A 256 14.65 -13.17 6.27
N LEU A 257 15.12 -11.92 6.26
CA LEU A 257 15.12 -11.05 7.44
C LEU A 257 13.69 -10.74 7.91
N VAL A 258 12.80 -10.38 6.99
CA VAL A 258 11.40 -10.07 7.30
C VAL A 258 10.65 -11.30 7.84
N LEU A 259 10.86 -12.49 7.25
CA LEU A 259 10.27 -13.74 7.75
C LEU A 259 10.79 -14.09 9.15
N PHE A 260 12.08 -13.87 9.39
CA PHE A 260 12.70 -14.07 10.69
C PHE A 260 12.11 -13.13 11.75
N VAL A 261 12.00 -11.82 11.45
CA VAL A 261 11.34 -10.84 12.31
C VAL A 261 9.89 -11.27 12.59
N ARG A 262 9.14 -11.66 11.55
CA ARG A 262 7.75 -12.11 11.71
C ARG A 262 7.64 -13.32 12.65
N ASP A 263 8.49 -14.32 12.53
CA ASP A 263 8.44 -15.52 13.39
C ASP A 263 8.78 -15.18 14.85
N ILE A 264 9.83 -14.39 15.08
CA ILE A 264 10.20 -13.90 16.42
C ILE A 264 9.06 -13.10 17.04
N MET A 265 8.53 -12.13 16.29
CA MET A 265 7.48 -11.25 16.80
C MET A 265 6.21 -12.02 17.14
N LYS A 266 5.83 -13.05 16.36
CA LYS A 266 4.71 -13.92 16.73
C LYS A 266 4.97 -14.70 18.02
N LYS A 267 6.19 -15.25 18.19
CA LYS A 267 6.60 -15.97 19.41
C LYS A 267 6.61 -15.08 20.65
N ILE A 268 6.83 -13.78 20.50
CA ILE A 268 6.82 -12.81 21.60
C ILE A 268 5.41 -12.28 21.87
N THR A 269 4.72 -11.81 20.84
CA THR A 269 3.47 -11.04 20.99
C THR A 269 2.28 -11.91 21.39
N ILE A 270 2.20 -13.16 20.92
CA ILE A 270 1.08 -14.04 21.26
C ILE A 270 1.07 -14.39 22.75
N PRO A 271 2.17 -14.91 23.36
CA PRO A 271 2.17 -15.18 24.80
C PRO A 271 1.96 -13.91 25.64
N LEU A 272 2.49 -12.77 25.19
CA LEU A 272 2.27 -11.48 25.86
C LEU A 272 0.79 -11.09 25.85
N ALA A 273 0.12 -11.18 24.71
CA ALA A 273 -1.30 -10.87 24.60
C ALA A 273 -2.15 -11.83 25.43
N CYS A 274 -1.83 -13.13 25.43
CA CYS A 274 -2.49 -14.11 26.30
C CYS A 274 -2.34 -13.74 27.78
N LYS A 275 -1.13 -13.33 28.21
CA LYS A 275 -0.85 -12.94 29.59
C LYS A 275 -1.61 -11.67 30.00
N LEU A 276 -1.63 -10.66 29.13
CA LEU A 276 -2.34 -9.39 29.39
C LEU A 276 -3.85 -9.58 29.46
N SER A 277 -4.39 -10.47 28.62
CA SER A 277 -5.83 -10.74 28.54
C SER A 277 -6.29 -11.89 29.43
N SER A 278 -5.39 -12.47 30.24
CA SER A 278 -5.67 -13.62 31.13
C SER A 278 -6.26 -14.84 30.40
N ILE A 279 -5.82 -15.09 29.16
CA ILE A 279 -6.27 -16.23 28.33
C ILE A 279 -5.26 -17.39 28.43
N PRO A 280 -5.71 -18.64 28.68
CA PRO A 280 -4.81 -19.80 28.71
C PRO A 280 -4.05 -19.98 27.39
N CYS A 281 -2.72 -20.07 27.45
CA CYS A 281 -1.86 -20.14 26.26
C CYS A 281 -1.32 -21.56 25.97
N HIS A 282 -1.96 -22.61 26.50
CA HIS A 282 -1.53 -24.00 26.28
C HIS A 282 -1.67 -24.44 24.82
N ASP A 283 -2.75 -24.01 24.15
CA ASP A 283 -2.93 -24.18 22.71
C ASP A 283 -2.94 -22.82 22.02
N ILE A 284 -1.82 -22.49 21.36
CA ILE A 284 -1.66 -21.24 20.61
C ILE A 284 -2.72 -21.10 19.51
N ARG A 285 -3.20 -22.20 18.91
CA ARG A 285 -4.21 -22.13 17.84
C ARG A 285 -5.55 -21.65 18.39
N GLN A 286 -5.95 -22.16 19.55
CA GLN A 286 -7.18 -21.72 20.22
C GLN A 286 -7.03 -20.29 20.76
N ALA A 287 -5.89 -19.97 21.37
CA ALA A 287 -5.65 -18.62 21.89
C ALA A 287 -5.80 -17.54 20.81
N ARG A 288 -5.35 -17.82 19.57
CA ARG A 288 -5.48 -16.89 18.42
C ARG A 288 -6.92 -16.68 17.92
N GLN A 289 -7.89 -17.48 18.37
CA GLN A 289 -9.30 -17.29 18.02
C GLN A 289 -9.98 -16.23 18.91
N HIS A 290 -9.34 -15.87 20.04
CA HIS A 290 -9.78 -14.78 20.89
C HIS A 290 -9.32 -13.44 20.32
N MET A 291 -10.23 -12.48 20.17
CA MET A 291 -9.93 -11.17 19.61
C MET A 291 -8.88 -10.39 20.41
N GLU A 292 -8.90 -10.55 21.74
CA GLU A 292 -7.99 -9.94 22.70
C GLU A 292 -6.55 -10.43 22.51
N VAL A 293 -6.37 -11.54 21.80
CA VAL A 293 -5.06 -12.06 21.38
C VAL A 293 -4.82 -11.72 19.92
N GLU A 294 -5.81 -11.98 19.05
CA GLU A 294 -5.69 -11.86 17.60
C GLU A 294 -5.26 -10.47 17.14
N LEU A 295 -5.99 -9.45 17.60
CA LEU A 295 -5.81 -8.09 17.10
C LEU A 295 -4.47 -7.51 17.56
N PRO A 296 -4.09 -7.59 18.85
CA PRO A 296 -2.79 -7.09 19.29
C PRO A 296 -1.62 -7.83 18.65
N TYR A 297 -1.67 -9.17 18.53
CA TYR A 297 -0.54 -9.89 17.94
C TYR A 297 -0.38 -9.54 16.45
N ARG A 298 -1.47 -9.46 15.68
CA ARG A 298 -1.40 -9.10 14.26
C ARG A 298 -0.88 -7.67 14.10
N TYR A 299 -1.47 -6.72 14.82
CA TYR A 299 -1.04 -5.32 14.76
C TYR A 299 0.46 -5.16 15.06
N ILE A 300 0.94 -5.71 16.18
CA ILE A 300 2.34 -5.55 16.60
C ILE A 300 3.29 -6.33 15.68
N THR A 301 2.94 -7.58 15.32
CA THR A 301 3.80 -8.41 14.46
C THR A 301 3.98 -7.76 13.10
N TYR A 302 2.88 -7.36 12.45
CA TYR A 302 2.94 -6.80 11.11
C TYR A 302 3.40 -5.34 11.10
N GLY A 303 3.19 -4.59 12.19
CA GLY A 303 3.88 -3.31 12.39
C GLY A 303 5.39 -3.45 12.46
N MET A 304 5.92 -4.46 13.18
CA MET A 304 7.36 -4.71 13.19
C MET A 304 7.89 -5.23 11.85
N VAL A 305 7.08 -5.98 11.10
CA VAL A 305 7.40 -6.36 9.71
C VAL A 305 7.51 -5.11 8.83
N GLY A 306 6.50 -4.23 8.88
CA GLY A 306 6.49 -2.96 8.15
C GLY A 306 7.68 -2.08 8.48
N PHE A 307 7.94 -1.88 9.78
CA PHE A 307 9.11 -1.15 10.27
C PHE A 307 10.42 -1.76 9.77
N SER A 308 10.51 -3.09 9.74
CA SER A 308 11.71 -3.76 9.27
C SER A 308 11.95 -3.57 7.77
N ILE A 309 10.89 -3.48 6.98
CA ILE A 309 10.99 -3.25 5.53
C ILE A 309 11.58 -1.87 5.23
N THR A 310 11.13 -0.82 5.93
CA THR A 310 11.58 0.56 5.66
C THR A 310 12.82 0.98 6.44
N PHE A 311 13.14 0.32 7.56
CA PHE A 311 14.29 0.68 8.39
C PHE A 311 15.35 -0.42 8.48
N LEU A 312 14.99 -1.56 9.05
CA LEU A 312 15.97 -2.59 9.43
C LEU A 312 16.67 -3.20 8.21
N VAL A 313 15.91 -3.53 7.16
CA VAL A 313 16.43 -4.12 5.92
C VAL A 313 17.39 -3.13 5.22
N PRO A 314 17.01 -1.87 4.92
CA PRO A 314 17.93 -0.89 4.38
C PRO A 314 19.18 -0.66 5.24
N TYR A 315 19.02 -0.60 6.57
CA TYR A 315 20.14 -0.45 7.50
C TYR A 315 21.14 -1.61 7.38
N VAL A 316 20.65 -2.85 7.40
CA VAL A 316 21.48 -4.05 7.23
C VAL A 316 22.16 -4.06 5.86
N PHE A 317 21.45 -3.68 4.80
CA PHE A 317 22.01 -3.61 3.44
C PHE A 317 23.10 -2.55 3.31
N SER A 318 22.92 -1.40 3.95
CA SER A 318 23.95 -0.36 4.05
C SER A 318 25.18 -0.87 4.79
N PHE A 319 24.99 -1.55 5.92
CA PHE A 319 26.07 -2.11 6.73
C PHE A 319 26.91 -3.16 5.99
N ILE A 320 26.28 -4.05 5.22
CA ILE A 320 26.98 -5.10 4.46
C ILE A 320 27.40 -4.66 3.04
N GLY A 321 27.19 -3.39 2.68
CA GLY A 321 27.65 -2.82 1.41
C GLY A 321 26.84 -3.25 0.18
N ILE A 322 25.58 -3.65 0.37
CA ILE A 322 24.68 -4.02 -0.74
C ILE A 322 23.51 -3.05 -0.94
N SER A 323 23.48 -1.91 -0.23
CA SER A 323 22.56 -0.77 -0.49
C SER A 323 22.75 -0.16 -1.87
#